data_AF-A0A4R5KL71-F1
#
_entry.id   AF-A0A4R5KL71-F1
#
_cell.length_a   1.000
_cell.length_b   1.000
_cell.length_c   1.000
_cell.angle_alpha   90.00
_cell.angle_beta   90.00
_cell.angle_gamma   90.00
#
_symmetry.space_group_name_H-M   'P 1'
#
loop_
_entity.id
_entity.type
_entity.pdbx_description
1 polymer ?
#
loop_
_entity_poly.entity_id
_entity_poly.type
_entity_poly.pdbx_seq_one_letter_code
_entity_poly.pdbx_strand_id
1 'polypeptide(L)'
;MSSERYPDLEGGACTDLAPGIASKYFDADGHKQPFLTKTAKAICARCVIQPACLEAALNRTYPERGVVGGLSANEIRAVKEWDAYDKGLRDNPPKRSRPMVPHYEPSPASEFAAEFRSKADLSFEERVYGVFLDVKQGKYQTLNQAIGDIALIHSQVIEGAQS
;
A
#
# COMPACT_ATOMS: atom_id res chain seq x y z
N MET A 1 -10.30 -12.50 -8.43
CA MET A 1 -9.24 -11.57 -8.88
C MET A 1 -8.12 -12.42 -9.47
N SER A 2 -7.62 -12.13 -10.67
CA SER A 2 -6.51 -12.93 -11.26
C SER A 2 -5.27 -12.78 -10.38
N SER A 3 -4.76 -13.92 -9.90
CA SER A 3 -3.59 -14.06 -9.03
C SER A 3 -2.27 -13.62 -9.70
N GLU A 4 -2.28 -13.30 -10.99
CA GLU A 4 -1.06 -12.91 -11.71
C GLU A 4 -0.64 -11.45 -11.49
N ARG A 5 -1.58 -10.56 -11.15
CA ARG A 5 -1.32 -9.12 -11.14
C ARG A 5 -0.60 -8.63 -9.87
N TYR A 6 -0.69 -9.37 -8.77
CA TYR A 6 -0.05 -9.01 -7.50
C TYR A 6 0.80 -10.18 -7.01
N PRO A 7 1.96 -9.95 -6.35
CA PRO A 7 2.71 -11.02 -5.70
C PRO A 7 1.86 -11.74 -4.65
N ASP A 8 2.37 -12.81 -4.06
CA ASP A 8 1.74 -13.36 -2.86
C ASP A 8 1.67 -12.22 -1.83
N LEU A 9 0.49 -11.63 -1.68
CA LEU A 9 0.25 -10.38 -0.95
C LEU A 9 -0.08 -10.68 0.52
N GLU A 10 0.30 -11.85 1.02
CA GLU A 10 0.02 -12.23 2.40
C GLU A 10 0.66 -11.20 3.36
N GLY A 11 -0.16 -10.54 4.18
CA GLY A 11 0.26 -9.41 5.03
C GLY A 11 0.30 -8.04 4.34
N GLY A 12 -0.22 -7.93 3.12
CA GLY A 12 -0.35 -6.67 2.39
C GLY A 12 -1.46 -5.78 2.96
N ALA A 13 -1.18 -4.50 3.23
CA ALA A 13 -2.21 -3.59 3.73
C ALA A 13 -3.38 -3.39 2.74
N CYS A 14 -3.17 -3.71 1.45
CA CYS A 14 -4.21 -3.69 0.43
C CYS A 14 -5.12 -4.93 0.42
N THR A 15 -4.68 -6.07 0.98
CA THR A 15 -5.52 -7.29 1.07
C THR A 15 -6.57 -7.19 2.17
N ASP A 16 -6.32 -6.33 3.16
CA ASP A 16 -7.26 -6.03 4.24
C ASP A 16 -8.43 -5.12 3.81
N LEU A 17 -8.40 -4.63 2.56
CA LEU A 17 -9.45 -3.79 1.99
C LEU A 17 -10.48 -4.65 1.29
N ALA A 18 -11.76 -4.29 1.41
CA ALA A 18 -12.82 -4.91 0.62
C ALA A 18 -12.47 -4.86 -0.90
N PRO A 19 -12.76 -5.90 -1.70
CA PRO A 19 -12.29 -6.01 -3.09
C PRO A 19 -12.65 -4.80 -3.98
N GLY A 20 -13.83 -4.22 -3.78
CA GLY A 20 -14.26 -3.01 -4.50
C GLY A 20 -13.47 -1.75 -4.09
N ILE A 21 -13.02 -1.68 -2.84
CA ILE A 21 -12.21 -0.58 -2.31
C ILE A 21 -10.76 -0.70 -2.78
N ALA A 22 -10.19 -1.91 -2.71
CA ALA A 22 -8.86 -2.19 -3.25
C ALA A 22 -8.80 -1.80 -4.73
N SER A 23 -9.77 -2.26 -5.54
CA SER A 23 -9.84 -1.94 -6.98
C SER A 23 -9.98 -0.44 -7.23
N LYS A 24 -10.83 0.26 -6.46
CA LYS A 24 -11.05 1.71 -6.61
C LYS A 24 -9.76 2.53 -6.47
N TYR A 25 -8.91 2.18 -5.52
CA TYR A 25 -7.67 2.95 -5.26
C TYR A 25 -6.48 2.42 -6.07
N PHE A 26 -6.28 1.11 -6.11
CA PHE A 26 -5.07 0.49 -6.64
C PHE A 26 -5.10 0.31 -8.16
N ASP A 27 -6.27 0.35 -8.81
CA ASP A 27 -6.38 0.36 -10.28
C ASP A 27 -6.59 1.79 -10.86
N ALA A 28 -6.56 2.81 -10.01
CA ALA A 28 -6.79 4.20 -10.43
C ALA A 28 -5.77 4.67 -11.50
N ASP A 29 -6.26 5.44 -12.47
CA ASP A 29 -5.41 6.12 -13.44
C ASP A 29 -4.88 7.41 -12.82
N GLY A 30 -3.57 7.45 -12.52
CA GLY A 30 -2.93 8.60 -11.87
C GLY A 30 -3.06 9.93 -12.62
N HIS A 31 -3.29 9.92 -13.94
CA HIS A 31 -3.50 11.14 -14.71
C HIS A 31 -4.91 11.71 -14.53
N LYS A 32 -5.92 10.84 -14.43
CA LYS A 32 -7.32 11.23 -14.31
C LYS A 32 -7.81 11.31 -12.87
N GLN A 33 -7.20 10.53 -11.98
CA GLN A 33 -7.63 10.27 -10.61
C GLN A 33 -6.46 10.42 -9.63
N PRO A 34 -5.84 11.61 -9.55
CA PRO A 34 -4.64 11.83 -8.75
C PRO A 34 -4.88 11.61 -7.25
N PHE A 35 -6.09 11.92 -6.75
CA PHE A 35 -6.45 11.69 -5.35
C PHE A 35 -6.44 10.19 -5.01
N LEU A 36 -7.10 9.34 -5.82
CA LEU A 36 -7.16 7.90 -5.57
C LEU A 36 -5.78 7.25 -5.62
N THR A 37 -4.94 7.70 -6.56
CA THR A 37 -3.55 7.24 -6.68
C THR A 37 -2.72 7.66 -5.46
N LYS A 38 -2.89 8.89 -4.95
CA LYS A 38 -2.23 9.34 -3.71
C LYS A 38 -2.68 8.52 -2.50
N THR A 39 -3.96 8.19 -2.40
CA THR A 39 -4.49 7.33 -1.34
C THR A 39 -3.87 5.94 -1.39
N ALA A 40 -3.80 5.30 -2.56
CA ALA A 40 -3.16 4.00 -2.72
C ALA A 40 -1.68 4.03 -2.29
N LYS A 41 -0.94 5.08 -2.66
CA LYS A 41 0.45 5.28 -2.22
C LYS A 41 0.57 5.45 -0.71
N ALA A 42 -0.34 6.18 -0.08
CA ALA A 42 -0.36 6.35 1.37
C ALA A 42 -0.61 5.02 2.11
N ILE A 43 -1.47 4.15 1.57
CA ILE A 43 -1.69 2.80 2.09
C ILE A 43 -0.41 1.97 1.96
N CYS A 44 0.25 2.01 0.79
CA CYS A 44 1.54 1.33 0.60
C CYS A 44 2.63 1.82 1.56
N ALA A 45 2.68 3.12 1.87
CA ALA A 45 3.69 3.70 2.75
C ALA A 45 3.62 3.18 4.21
N ARG A 46 2.54 2.51 4.59
CA ARG A 46 2.36 1.87 5.91
C ARG A 46 2.34 0.34 5.83
N CYS A 47 2.62 -0.22 4.66
CA CYS A 47 2.55 -1.66 4.44
C CYS A 47 3.90 -2.30 4.78
N VAL A 48 3.87 -3.26 5.71
CA VAL A 48 5.07 -3.98 6.18
C VAL A 48 5.81 -4.71 5.05
N ILE A 49 5.06 -5.28 4.10
CA ILE A 49 5.63 -6.00 2.95
C ILE A 49 5.97 -5.06 1.79
N GLN A 50 5.87 -3.74 1.95
CA GLN A 50 6.09 -2.80 0.86
C GLN A 50 7.46 -2.96 0.17
N PRO A 51 8.59 -3.14 0.88
CA PRO A 51 9.88 -3.36 0.22
C PRO A 51 9.88 -4.59 -0.69
N ALA A 52 9.39 -5.73 -0.21
CA ALA A 52 9.29 -6.97 -0.98
C ALA A 52 8.28 -6.84 -2.15
N CYS A 53 7.16 -6.16 -1.92
CA CYS A 53 6.14 -5.89 -2.95
C CYS A 53 6.70 -4.99 -4.06
N LEU A 54 7.51 -3.98 -3.71
CA LEU A 54 8.17 -3.08 -4.65
C LEU A 54 9.24 -3.80 -5.45
N GLU A 55 10.09 -4.61 -4.81
CA GLU A 55 11.09 -5.44 -5.50
C GLU A 55 10.41 -6.39 -6.50
N ALA A 56 9.35 -7.09 -6.08
CA ALA A 56 8.57 -7.94 -6.98
C ALA A 56 7.98 -7.17 -8.17
N ALA A 57 7.46 -5.95 -7.93
CA ALA A 57 6.93 -5.09 -9.00
C ALA A 57 8.02 -4.64 -9.99
N LEU A 58 9.24 -4.40 -9.50
CA LEU A 58 10.39 -4.04 -10.31
C LEU A 58 10.96 -5.23 -11.10
N ASN A 59 10.67 -6.48 -10.72
CA ASN A 59 11.16 -7.65 -11.45
C ASN A 59 10.14 -8.24 -12.45
N ARG A 60 8.89 -7.78 -12.45
CA ARG A 60 7.80 -8.27 -13.32
C ARG A 60 7.59 -7.44 -14.58
N THR A 61 6.85 -7.99 -15.54
CA THR A 61 6.29 -7.21 -16.65
C THR A 61 5.37 -6.11 -16.11
N TYR A 62 5.52 -4.90 -16.64
CA TYR A 62 4.90 -3.70 -16.09
C TYR A 62 3.36 -3.79 -16.05
N PRO A 63 2.71 -3.47 -14.92
CA PRO A 63 1.27 -3.25 -14.95
C PRO A 63 0.96 -2.04 -15.84
N GLU A 64 -0.15 -2.09 -16.59
CA GLU A 64 -0.53 -0.99 -17.49
C GLU A 64 -0.92 0.29 -16.74
N ARG A 65 -1.47 0.12 -15.51
CA ARG A 65 -2.01 1.18 -14.67
C ARG A 65 -1.95 0.79 -13.18
N GLY A 66 -2.29 1.73 -12.31
CA GLY A 66 -2.44 1.48 -10.89
C GLY A 66 -1.19 1.74 -10.06
N VAL A 67 -1.27 1.38 -8.77
CA VAL A 67 -0.21 1.53 -7.77
C VAL A 67 0.19 0.16 -7.22
N VAL A 68 1.50 -0.12 -7.18
CA VAL A 68 2.07 -1.34 -6.59
C VAL A 68 3.36 -0.96 -5.87
N GLY A 69 3.60 -1.51 -4.67
CA GLY A 69 4.82 -1.20 -3.89
C GLY A 69 4.99 0.28 -3.54
N GLY A 70 3.91 1.08 -3.57
CA GLY A 70 3.95 2.53 -3.36
C GLY A 70 4.34 3.35 -4.59
N LEU A 71 4.52 2.72 -5.75
CA LEU A 71 4.78 3.40 -7.02
C LEU A 71 3.63 3.20 -8.00
N SER A 72 3.33 4.23 -8.79
CA SER A 72 2.45 4.09 -9.95
C SER A 72 3.15 3.34 -11.09
N ALA A 73 2.37 2.81 -12.03
CA ALA A 73 2.89 2.16 -13.24
C ALA A 73 3.92 3.03 -14.00
N ASN A 74 3.69 4.34 -14.09
CA ASN A 74 4.61 5.26 -14.77
C ASN A 74 5.92 5.47 -13.99
N GLU A 75 5.86 5.48 -12.66
CA GLU A 75 7.05 5.56 -11.82
C GLU A 75 7.86 4.27 -11.89
N ILE A 76 7.21 3.10 -11.85
CA ILE A 76 7.88 1.80 -12.03
C ILE A 76 8.64 1.76 -13.37
N ARG A 77 8.02 2.27 -14.45
CA ARG A 77 8.70 2.41 -15.76
C ARG A 77 9.92 3.32 -15.67
N ALA A 78 9.77 4.49 -15.08
CA ALA A 78 10.87 5.42 -14.93
C ALA A 78 12.01 4.83 -14.07
N VAL A 79 11.71 4.12 -12.97
CA VAL A 79 12.74 3.44 -12.15
C VAL A 79 13.55 2.47 -13.00
N LYS A 80 12.89 1.59 -13.76
CA LYS A 80 13.58 0.61 -14.61
C LYS A 80 14.37 1.24 -15.76
N GLU A 81 13.86 2.31 -16.37
CA GLU A 81 14.59 3.06 -17.40
C GLU A 81 15.87 3.68 -16.82
N TRP A 82 15.81 4.23 -15.60
CA TRP A 82 16.96 4.77 -14.89
C TRP A 82 17.95 3.69 -14.48
N ASP A 83 17.48 2.56 -13.94
CA ASP A 83 18.33 1.41 -13.58
C ASP A 83 19.08 0.84 -14.79
N ALA A 84 18.42 0.74 -15.95
CA ALA A 84 19.08 0.33 -17.19
C ALA A 84 20.15 1.33 -17.65
N TYR A 85 19.91 2.63 -17.49
CA TYR A 85 20.91 3.67 -17.78
C TYR A 85 22.10 3.60 -16.82
N ASP A 86 21.85 3.47 -15.52
CA ASP A 86 22.91 3.37 -14.51
C ASP A 86 23.80 2.13 -14.72
N LYS A 87 23.22 1.04 -15.22
CA LYS A 87 23.95 -0.20 -15.59
C LYS A 87 24.65 -0.12 -16.95
N GLY A 88 24.58 1.00 -17.65
CA GLY A 88 25.17 1.16 -18.99
C GLY A 88 24.47 0.35 -20.08
N LEU A 89 23.26 -0.16 -19.84
CA LEU A 89 22.45 -0.87 -20.84
C LEU A 89 21.72 0.10 -21.79
N ARG A 90 21.86 1.41 -21.56
CA ARG A 90 21.27 2.48 -22.35
C ARG A 90 22.25 3.63 -22.49
N ASP A 91 22.44 4.13 -23.71
CA ASP A 91 23.43 5.18 -23.99
C ASP A 91 23.02 6.58 -23.50
N ASN A 92 21.71 6.84 -23.44
CA ASN A 92 21.16 8.16 -23.13
C ASN A 92 20.27 8.11 -21.88
N PRO A 93 20.33 9.15 -21.03
CA PRO A 93 19.49 9.21 -19.83
C PRO A 93 18.00 9.25 -20.20
N PRO A 94 17.13 8.64 -19.37
CA PRO A 94 15.69 8.72 -19.57
C PRO A 94 15.18 10.16 -19.58
N LYS A 95 14.18 10.44 -20.44
CA LYS A 95 13.53 11.77 -20.49
C LYS A 95 12.68 12.07 -19.25
N ARG A 96 12.26 11.03 -18.52
CA ARG A 96 11.44 11.17 -17.33
C ARG A 96 12.32 11.49 -16.14
N SER A 97 11.83 12.32 -15.23
CA SER A 97 12.50 12.57 -13.96
C SER A 97 12.69 11.26 -13.19
N ARG A 98 13.82 11.17 -12.47
CA ARG A 98 14.09 10.02 -11.61
C ARG A 98 13.05 9.98 -10.49
N PRO A 99 12.29 8.88 -10.35
CA PRO A 99 11.33 8.75 -9.27
C PRO A 99 12.03 8.65 -7.93
N MET A 100 11.42 9.20 -6.88
CA MET A 100 11.81 8.88 -5.51
C MET A 100 11.33 7.46 -5.21
N VAL A 101 12.26 6.53 -5.04
CA VAL A 101 11.95 5.17 -4.62
C VAL A 101 11.68 5.20 -3.12
N PRO A 102 10.50 4.74 -2.65
CA PRO A 102 10.22 4.67 -1.22
C PRO A 102 11.21 3.72 -0.55
N HIS A 103 11.87 4.19 0.51
CA HIS A 103 12.57 3.34 1.45
C HIS A 103 11.74 3.28 2.73
N TYR A 104 11.09 2.14 2.95
CA TYR A 104 10.42 1.85 4.20
C TYR A 104 11.29 0.92 5.01
N GLU A 105 11.75 1.40 6.17
CA GLU A 105 12.29 0.56 7.21
C GLU A 105 11.16 0.21 8.17
N PRO A 106 10.79 -1.07 8.30
CA PRO A 106 9.80 -1.47 9.27
C PRO A 106 10.31 -1.16 10.69
N SER A 107 9.44 -0.54 11.48
CA SER A 107 9.65 -0.40 12.92
C SER A 107 9.24 -1.69 13.65
N PRO A 108 9.75 -1.94 14.87
CA PRO A 108 9.28 -3.05 15.70
C PRO A 108 7.75 -3.02 15.92
N ALA A 109 7.14 -1.83 15.98
CA ALA A 109 5.69 -1.69 16.10
C ALA A 109 4.93 -2.10 14.82
N SER A 110 5.48 -1.82 13.63
CA SER A 110 4.87 -2.25 12.37
C SER A 110 5.06 -3.73 12.09
N GLU A 111 6.16 -4.32 12.54
CA GLU A 111 6.39 -5.76 12.52
C GLU A 111 5.44 -6.47 13.49
N PHE A 112 5.33 -5.98 14.72
CA PHE A 112 4.36 -6.49 15.69
C PHE A 112 2.93 -6.36 15.18
N ALA A 113 2.54 -5.22 14.60
CA ALA A 113 1.22 -5.05 14.01
C ALA A 113 0.99 -5.99 12.82
N ALA A 114 2.02 -6.30 12.03
CA ALA A 114 1.93 -7.28 10.94
C ALA A 114 1.76 -8.70 11.46
N GLU A 115 2.56 -9.08 12.46
CA GLU A 115 2.50 -10.39 13.12
C GLU A 115 1.18 -10.58 13.86
N PHE A 116 0.69 -9.54 14.52
CA PHE A 116 -0.60 -9.55 15.19
C PHE A 116 -1.76 -9.65 14.19
N ARG A 117 -1.68 -8.93 13.06
CA ARG A 117 -2.68 -9.02 11.97
C ARG A 117 -2.69 -10.38 11.27
N SER A 118 -1.54 -11.03 11.12
CA SER A 118 -1.46 -12.37 10.54
C SER A 118 -1.91 -13.47 11.51
N LYS A 119 -1.99 -13.20 12.81
CA LYS A 119 -2.27 -14.20 13.85
C LYS A 119 -3.60 -14.05 14.59
N ALA A 120 -4.24 -12.87 14.60
CA ALA A 120 -5.35 -12.61 15.51
C ALA A 120 -6.69 -12.34 14.78
N ASP A 121 -7.67 -13.21 15.04
CA ASP A 121 -9.09 -13.06 14.68
C ASP A 121 -9.77 -12.11 15.69
N LEU A 122 -9.34 -10.84 15.70
CA LEU A 122 -9.80 -9.87 16.69
C LEU A 122 -11.21 -9.39 16.43
N SER A 123 -11.98 -9.22 17.50
CA SER A 123 -13.31 -8.61 17.43
C SER A 123 -13.25 -7.14 16.99
N PHE A 124 -14.39 -6.59 16.56
CA PHE A 124 -14.52 -5.17 16.23
C PHE A 124 -14.06 -4.29 17.39
N GLU A 125 -14.50 -4.62 18.60
CA GLU A 125 -14.21 -3.88 19.83
C GLU A 125 -12.72 -3.87 20.16
N GLU A 126 -12.03 -4.99 19.96
CA GLU A 126 -10.58 -5.11 20.20
C GLU A 126 -9.77 -4.28 19.20
N ARG A 127 -10.20 -4.28 17.93
CA ARG A 127 -9.59 -3.44 16.89
C ARG A 127 -9.80 -1.95 17.15
N VAL A 128 -11.01 -1.56 17.57
CA VAL A 128 -11.32 -0.17 17.95
C VAL A 128 -10.55 0.25 19.21
N TYR A 129 -10.38 -0.64 20.18
CA TYR A 129 -9.57 -0.38 21.37
C TYR A 129 -8.10 -0.08 21.03
N GLY A 130 -7.55 -0.77 20.03
CA GLY A 130 -6.23 -0.47 19.48
C GLY A 130 -6.10 0.98 18.98
N VAL A 131 -7.12 1.49 18.27
CA VAL A 131 -7.14 2.89 17.82
C VAL A 131 -7.17 3.87 18.99
N PHE A 132 -7.92 3.56 20.06
CA PHE A 132 -7.91 4.40 21.27
C PHE A 132 -6.56 4.45 21.98
N LEU A 133 -5.83 3.32 22.03
CA LEU A 133 -4.46 3.30 22.56
C LEU A 133 -3.52 4.16 21.71
N ASP A 134 -3.66 4.10 20.39
CA ASP A 134 -2.85 4.86 19.44
C ASP A 134 -3.12 6.38 19.52
N VAL A 135 -4.38 6.78 19.76
CA VAL A 135 -4.74 8.18 20.08
C VAL A 135 -4.06 8.64 21.37
N LYS A 136 -4.12 7.83 22.44
CA LYS A 136 -3.50 8.16 23.73
C LYS A 136 -1.97 8.30 23.62
N GLN A 137 -1.35 7.56 22.71
CA GLN A 137 0.09 7.63 22.42
C GLN A 137 0.48 8.76 21.45
N GLY A 138 -0.48 9.56 20.97
CA GLY A 138 -0.21 10.69 20.08
C GLY A 138 0.12 10.30 18.64
N LYS A 139 -0.22 9.08 18.20
CA LYS A 139 0.03 8.61 16.82
C LYS A 139 -0.82 9.31 15.76
N TYR A 140 -1.91 9.95 16.17
CA TYR A 140 -2.79 10.70 15.30
C TYR A 140 -2.53 12.20 15.41
N GLN A 141 -2.40 12.87 14.26
CA GLN A 141 -2.26 14.33 14.22
C GLN A 141 -3.59 15.03 14.54
N THR A 142 -4.71 14.36 14.27
CA THR A 142 -6.06 14.86 14.57
C THR A 142 -7.01 13.71 14.94
N LEU A 143 -8.01 14.00 15.78
CA LEU A 143 -9.08 13.05 16.14
C LEU A 143 -9.86 12.53 14.93
N ASN A 144 -10.00 13.34 13.87
CA ASN A 144 -10.69 12.92 12.64
C ASN A 144 -9.98 11.75 11.92
N GLN A 145 -8.65 11.65 12.04
CA GLN A 145 -7.90 10.52 11.48
C GLN A 145 -8.19 9.22 12.26
N ALA A 146 -8.33 9.31 13.58
CA ALA A 146 -8.70 8.16 14.42
C ALA A 146 -10.14 7.71 14.17
N ILE A 147 -11.08 8.66 13.99
CA ILE A 147 -12.47 8.37 13.62
C ILE A 147 -12.53 7.69 12.24
N GLY A 148 -11.69 8.11 11.30
CA GLY A 148 -11.54 7.47 9.99
C GLY A 148 -11.08 6.01 10.09
N ASP A 149 -10.11 5.72 10.95
CA ASP A 149 -9.62 4.34 11.17
C ASP A 149 -10.67 3.47 11.88
N ILE A 150 -11.46 4.03 12.82
CA ILE A 150 -12.60 3.32 13.44
C ILE A 150 -13.69 3.00 12.41
N ALA A 151 -14.03 3.95 11.54
CA ALA A 151 -15.00 3.72 10.47
C ALA A 151 -14.52 2.66 9.46
N LEU A 152 -13.21 2.63 9.18
CA LEU A 152 -12.59 1.59 8.36
C LEU A 152 -12.72 0.21 9.02
N ILE A 153 -12.38 0.10 10.30
CA ILE A 153 -12.55 -1.13 11.09
C ILE A 153 -14.01 -1.59 11.09
N HIS A 154 -14.97 -0.66 11.24
CA HIS A 154 -16.40 -0.98 11.22
C HIS A 154 -16.84 -1.57 9.88
N SER A 155 -16.42 -0.96 8.77
CA SER A 155 -16.72 -1.47 7.43
C SER A 155 -16.10 -2.86 7.17
N GLN A 156 -14.93 -3.13 7.75
CA GLN A 156 -14.24 -4.40 7.61
C GLN A 156 -14.90 -5.54 8.39
N VAL A 157 -15.39 -5.27 9.60
CA VAL A 157 -15.91 -6.31 10.50
C VAL A 157 -17.42 -6.50 10.37
N ILE A 158 -18.20 -5.42 10.22
CA ILE A 158 -19.66 -5.49 10.22
C ILE A 158 -20.22 -5.63 8.80
N GLU A 159 -19.72 -4.84 7.85
CA GLU A 159 -20.23 -4.86 6.47
C GLU A 159 -19.62 -6.02 5.67
N GLY A 160 -18.36 -6.40 5.96
CA GLY A 160 -17.70 -7.56 5.36
C GLY A 160 -18.27 -8.93 5.78
N ALA A 161 -19.03 -9.00 6.89
CA ALA A 161 -19.68 -10.23 7.36
C ALA A 161 -21.06 -10.50 6.70
N GLN A 162 -21.61 -9.54 5.96
CA GLN A 162 -22.93 -9.62 5.33
C GLN A 162 -22.89 -9.95 3.82
N SER A 163 -21.70 -10.18 3.26
CA SER A 163 -21.46 -10.56 1.85
C SER A 163 -20.97 -11.98 1.73
#